data_AF-A0A934B805-F1
#
_entry.id   AF-A0A934B805-F1
#
_cell.length_a   1.000
_cell.length_b   1.000
_cell.length_c   1.000
_cell.angle_alpha   90.00
_cell.angle_beta   90.00
_cell.angle_gamma   90.00
#
_symmetry.space_group_name_H-M   'P 1'
#
loop_
_entity.id
_entity.type
_entity.pdbx_description
1 polymer ?
#
loop_
_entity_poly.entity_id
_entity_poly.type
_entity_poly.pdbx_seq_one_letter_code
_entity_poly.pdbx_strand_id
1 'polypeptide(L)'
;MENELYNKFNEEISRYRNSLLFYAKKCDWDTFKDNAGRLFDYVESFEMSVLERKVFRITKIVLAVLFFMVALIIKMNPNMYPEFAKINELMTVTAIATCGFEVFFLYNYRMYMKGKISCYNKRRERFIMNIQRDFEHMTVSMAA
;
A
#
# COMPACT_ATOMS: atom_id res chain seq x y z
N MET A 1 5.77 -14.04 9.15
CA MET A 1 5.59 -12.58 9.29
C MET A 1 4.34 -12.07 8.58
N GLU A 2 4.09 -12.39 7.30
CA GLU A 2 2.83 -12.01 6.61
C GLU A 2 1.57 -12.66 7.23
N ASN A 3 1.60 -13.97 7.54
CA ASN A 3 0.48 -14.67 8.17
C ASN A 3 0.15 -14.15 9.58
N GLU A 4 1.15 -13.68 10.32
CA GLU A 4 0.97 -13.20 11.70
C GLU A 4 0.37 -11.79 11.72
N LEU A 5 0.78 -10.93 10.78
CA LEU A 5 0.15 -9.62 10.53
C LEU A 5 -1.29 -9.77 10.03
N TYR A 6 -1.53 -10.74 9.15
CA TYR A 6 -2.86 -11.03 8.63
C TYR A 6 -3.82 -11.53 9.73
N ASN A 7 -3.34 -12.40 10.62
CA ASN A 7 -4.13 -12.88 11.74
C ASN A 7 -4.43 -11.76 12.74
N LYS A 8 -3.45 -10.92 13.08
CA LYS A 8 -3.67 -9.74 13.93
C LYS A 8 -4.67 -8.75 13.32
N PHE A 9 -4.57 -8.50 12.01
CA PHE A 9 -5.52 -7.66 11.27
C PHE A 9 -6.94 -8.22 11.33
N ASN A 10 -7.12 -9.52 11.11
CA ASN A 10 -8.42 -10.17 11.19
C ASN A 10 -9.01 -10.13 12.61
N GLU A 11 -8.18 -10.30 13.64
CA GLU A 11 -8.62 -10.16 15.03
C GLU A 11 -9.07 -8.73 15.35
N GLU A 12 -8.32 -7.72 14.92
CA GLU A 12 -8.71 -6.31 15.13
C GLU A 12 -9.98 -5.96 14.37
N ILE A 13 -10.11 -6.37 13.11
CA ILE A 13 -11.36 -6.20 12.35
C ILE A 13 -12.53 -6.88 13.06
N SER A 14 -12.34 -8.11 13.55
CA SER A 14 -13.38 -8.85 14.25
C SER A 14 -13.81 -8.10 15.53
N ARG A 15 -12.86 -7.56 16.30
CA ARG A 15 -13.17 -6.74 17.50
C ARG A 15 -13.93 -5.47 17.15
N TYR A 16 -13.51 -4.73 16.13
CA TYR A 16 -14.22 -3.52 15.69
C TYR A 16 -15.62 -3.85 15.17
N ARG A 17 -15.77 -4.92 14.38
CA ARG A 17 -17.07 -5.40 13.89
C ARG A 17 -17.99 -5.78 15.04
N ASN A 18 -17.50 -6.54 16.03
CA ASN A 18 -18.28 -6.95 17.19
C ASN A 18 -18.68 -5.73 18.05
N SER A 19 -17.79 -4.74 18.18
CA SER A 19 -18.09 -3.48 18.87
C SER A 19 -19.17 -2.69 18.13
N LEU A 20 -19.07 -2.57 16.80
CA LEU A 20 -20.07 -1.92 15.97
C LEU A 20 -21.45 -2.61 16.10
N LEU A 21 -21.50 -3.94 16.06
CA LEU A 21 -22.74 -4.70 16.25
C LEU A 21 -23.33 -4.53 17.66
N PHE A 22 -22.48 -4.43 18.69
CA PHE A 22 -22.92 -4.21 20.06
C PHE A 22 -23.53 -2.81 20.26
N TYR A 23 -22.85 -1.76 19.77
CA TYR A 23 -23.36 -0.39 19.88
C TYR A 23 -24.55 -0.14 18.96
N ALA A 24 -24.61 -0.81 17.81
CA ALA A 24 -25.78 -0.76 16.95
C ALA A 24 -27.05 -1.26 17.67
N LYS A 25 -26.93 -2.33 18.48
CA LYS A 25 -28.03 -2.84 19.30
C LYS A 25 -28.40 -1.94 20.48
N LYS A 26 -27.49 -1.08 20.94
CA LYS A 26 -27.71 -0.11 22.04
C LYS A 26 -28.11 1.29 21.56
N CYS A 27 -28.21 1.51 20.25
CA CYS A 27 -28.63 2.77 19.61
C CYS A 27 -27.80 4.02 19.98
N ASP A 28 -26.51 3.87 20.32
CA ASP A 28 -25.62 5.02 20.54
C ASP A 28 -24.81 5.32 19.26
N TRP A 29 -25.35 6.22 18.43
CA TRP A 29 -24.78 6.58 17.14
C TRP A 29 -23.40 7.25 17.24
N ASP A 30 -23.18 8.10 18.26
CA ASP A 30 -21.92 8.83 18.38
C ASP A 30 -20.76 7.89 18.72
N THR A 31 -20.98 6.95 19.63
CA THR A 31 -20.00 5.90 19.97
C THR A 31 -19.77 4.94 18.79
N PHE A 32 -20.82 4.61 18.04
CA PHE A 32 -20.72 3.78 16.85
C PHE A 32 -19.89 4.47 15.74
N LYS A 33 -20.15 5.76 15.49
CA LYS A 33 -19.43 6.59 14.52
C LYS A 33 -17.94 6.70 14.86
N ASP A 34 -17.59 6.89 16.13
CA ASP A 34 -16.19 6.96 16.56
C ASP A 34 -15.45 5.63 16.29
N ASN A 35 -16.07 4.49 16.65
CA ASN A 35 -15.50 3.18 16.40
C ASN A 35 -15.37 2.85 14.90
N ALA A 36 -16.34 3.26 14.08
CA ALA A 36 -16.26 3.14 12.62
C ALA A 36 -15.12 3.99 12.05
N GLY A 37 -14.94 5.22 12.55
CA GLY A 37 -13.82 6.08 12.20
C GLY A 37 -12.47 5.42 12.50
N ARG A 38 -12.31 4.86 13.71
CA ARG A 38 -11.08 4.14 14.11
C ARG A 38 -10.81 2.92 13.24
N LEU A 39 -11.85 2.15 12.87
CA LEU A 39 -11.72 1.02 11.96
C LEU A 39 -11.23 1.48 10.57
N PHE A 40 -11.79 2.58 10.04
CA PHE A 40 -11.33 3.15 8.77
C PHE A 40 -9.85 3.55 8.84
N ASP A 41 -9.47 4.28 9.89
CA ASP A 41 -8.10 4.75 10.08
C ASP A 41 -7.12 3.57 10.19
N TYR A 42 -7.52 2.50 10.89
CA TYR A 42 -6.75 1.27 11.01
C TYR A 42 -6.58 0.55 9.67
N VAL A 43 -7.66 0.35 8.90
CA VAL A 43 -7.61 -0.31 7.59
C VAL A 43 -6.75 0.49 6.60
N GLU A 44 -6.91 1.81 6.57
CA GLU A 44 -6.08 2.69 5.74
C GLU A 44 -4.59 2.59 6.09
N SER A 45 -4.26 2.62 7.39
CA SER A 45 -2.88 2.50 7.85
C SER A 45 -2.26 1.16 7.47
N PHE A 46 -3.04 0.07 7.60
CA PHE A 46 -2.61 -1.27 7.23
C PHE A 46 -2.36 -1.36 5.73
N GLU A 47 -3.30 -0.92 4.90
CA GLU A 47 -3.13 -0.89 3.44
C GLU A 47 -1.90 -0.09 3.01
N MET A 48 -1.71 1.11 3.59
CA MET A 48 -0.54 1.94 3.30
C MET A 48 0.77 1.20 3.65
N SER A 49 0.81 0.55 4.82
CA SER A 49 1.99 -0.20 5.25
C SER A 49 2.30 -1.41 4.35
N VAL A 50 1.26 -2.11 3.85
CA VAL A 50 1.43 -3.23 2.92
C VAL A 50 1.96 -2.75 1.57
N LEU A 51 1.41 -1.64 1.08
CA LEU A 51 1.81 -1.07 -0.21
C LEU A 51 3.25 -0.54 -0.15
N GLU A 52 3.62 0.14 0.93
CA GLU A 52 4.99 0.59 1.19
C GLU A 52 5.97 -0.59 1.25
N ARG A 53 5.65 -1.67 1.98
CA ARG A 53 6.50 -2.87 2.02
C ARG A 53 6.70 -3.51 0.65
N LYS A 54 5.65 -3.57 -0.18
CA LYS A 54 5.73 -4.10 -1.55
C LYS A 54 6.65 -3.23 -2.42
N VAL A 55 6.49 -1.91 -2.36
CA VAL A 55 7.35 -0.96 -3.08
C VAL A 55 8.80 -1.09 -2.62
N PHE A 56 9.07 -1.08 -1.32
CA PHE A 56 10.42 -1.27 -0.79
C PHE A 56 11.06 -2.59 -1.21
N ARG A 57 10.28 -3.68 -1.27
CA ARG A 57 10.77 -5.00 -1.73
C ARG A 57 11.20 -4.92 -3.19
N ILE A 58 10.36 -4.34 -4.06
CA ILE A 58 10.67 -4.18 -5.50
C ILE A 58 11.89 -3.28 -5.69
N THR A 59 11.93 -2.11 -5.03
CA THR A 59 13.05 -1.18 -5.12
C THR A 59 14.37 -1.82 -4.69
N LYS A 60 14.38 -2.60 -3.59
CA LYS A 60 15.59 -3.33 -3.16
C LYS A 60 16.08 -4.33 -4.21
N ILE A 61 15.16 -5.06 -4.86
CA ILE A 61 15.52 -6.01 -5.92
C ILE A 61 16.11 -5.28 -7.12
N VAL A 62 15.47 -4.19 -7.57
CA VAL A 62 15.94 -3.38 -8.70
C VAL A 62 17.33 -2.79 -8.41
N LEU A 63 17.54 -2.22 -7.22
CA LEU A 63 18.85 -1.70 -6.80
C LEU A 63 19.93 -2.78 -6.78
N ALA A 64 19.61 -3.99 -6.29
CA ALA A 64 20.57 -5.09 -6.28
C ALA A 64 20.96 -5.52 -7.70
N VAL A 65 19.99 -5.58 -8.62
CA VAL A 65 20.24 -5.89 -10.04
C VAL A 65 21.09 -4.80 -10.70
N LEU A 66 20.77 -3.53 -10.46
CA LEU A 66 21.56 -2.39 -10.97
C LEU A 66 22.99 -2.42 -10.44
N PHE A 67 23.19 -2.68 -9.15
CA PHE A 67 24.52 -2.80 -8.56
C PHE A 67 25.33 -3.93 -9.21
N PHE A 68 24.70 -5.09 -9.43
CA PHE A 68 25.34 -6.21 -10.10
C PHE A 68 25.72 -5.89 -11.57
N MET A 69 24.82 -5.23 -12.31
CA MET A 69 25.07 -4.78 -13.69
C MET A 69 26.25 -3.82 -13.76
N VAL A 70 26.32 -2.82 -12.86
CA VAL A 70 27.44 -1.87 -12.80
C VAL A 70 28.75 -2.58 -12.47
N ALA A 71 28.74 -3.53 -11.54
CA ALA A 71 29.94 -4.31 -11.21
C ALA A 71 30.45 -5.14 -12.41
N LEU A 72 29.55 -5.71 -13.21
CA LEU A 72 29.91 -6.40 -14.45
C LEU A 72 30.50 -5.46 -15.50
N ILE A 73 29.85 -4.31 -15.73
CA ILE A 73 30.31 -3.28 -16.67
C ILE A 73 31.75 -2.83 -16.34
N ILE A 74 32.04 -2.57 -15.06
CA ILE A 74 33.37 -2.14 -14.60
C ILE A 74 34.42 -3.25 -14.80
N LYS A 75 34.07 -4.52 -14.54
CA LYS A 75 34.99 -5.65 -14.74
C LYS A 75 35.24 -5.95 -16.22
N MET A 76 34.27 -5.72 -17.08
CA MET A 76 34.39 -5.94 -18.53
C MET A 76 35.07 -4.74 -19.18
N ASN A 77 36.40 -4.61 -18.99
CA ASN A 77 37.19 -3.56 -19.62
C ASN A 77 37.23 -3.78 -21.15
N PRO A 78 36.58 -2.92 -21.96
CA PRO A 78 36.50 -3.10 -23.41
C PRO A 78 37.86 -2.97 -24.11
N ASN A 79 38.86 -2.37 -23.45
CA ASN A 79 40.22 -2.28 -23.97
C ASN A 79 40.99 -3.61 -23.92
N MET A 80 40.56 -4.57 -23.10
CA MET A 80 41.21 -5.90 -23.00
C MET A 80 40.50 -6.96 -23.85
N TYR A 81 39.19 -6.82 -24.10
CA TYR A 81 38.41 -7.79 -24.84
C TYR A 81 37.42 -7.10 -25.78
N PRO A 82 37.82 -6.77 -27.03
CA PRO A 82 36.97 -6.06 -27.99
C PRO A 82 35.70 -6.84 -28.37
N GLU A 83 35.71 -8.17 -28.25
CA GLU A 83 34.55 -9.04 -28.49
C GLU A 83 33.38 -8.78 -27.51
N PHE A 84 33.67 -8.25 -26.31
CA PHE A 84 32.65 -7.94 -25.31
C PHE A 84 32.11 -6.51 -25.39
N ALA A 85 32.61 -5.67 -26.31
CA ALA A 85 32.20 -4.26 -26.43
C ALA A 85 30.68 -4.11 -26.68
N LYS A 86 30.11 -4.91 -27.58
CA LYS A 86 28.66 -4.89 -27.88
C LYS A 86 27.80 -5.33 -26.69
N ILE A 87 28.27 -6.29 -25.90
CA ILE A 87 27.57 -6.77 -24.71
C ILE A 87 27.61 -5.70 -23.62
N ASN A 88 28.75 -5.02 -23.46
CA ASN A 88 28.90 -3.93 -22.51
C ASN A 88 27.99 -2.73 -22.85
N GLU A 89 27.90 -2.37 -24.14
CA GLU A 89 26.97 -1.34 -24.63
C GLU A 89 25.51 -1.70 -24.31
N LEU A 90 25.09 -2.94 -24.63
CA LEU A 90 23.74 -3.42 -24.33
C LEU A 90 23.43 -3.40 -22.82
N MET A 91 24.37 -3.84 -21.98
CA MET A 91 24.22 -3.79 -20.52
C MET A 91 24.12 -2.35 -20.01
N THR A 92 24.90 -1.43 -20.58
CA THR A 92 24.87 -0.01 -20.21
C THR A 92 23.52 0.62 -20.56
N VAL A 93 23.00 0.38 -21.77
CA VAL A 93 21.66 0.86 -22.18
C VAL A 93 20.57 0.27 -21.28
N THR A 94 20.66 -1.02 -20.96
CA THR A 94 19.70 -1.71 -20.09
C THR A 94 19.74 -1.17 -18.66
N ALA A 95 20.94 -0.86 -18.13
CA ALA A 95 21.10 -0.23 -16.83
C ALA A 95 20.46 1.17 -16.81
N ILE A 96 20.69 1.99 -17.84
CA ILE A 96 20.07 3.31 -17.98
C ILE A 96 18.53 3.20 -18.03
N ALA A 97 18.01 2.27 -18.83
CA ALA A 97 16.57 2.02 -18.93
C ALA A 97 15.97 1.58 -17.57
N THR A 98 16.68 0.72 -16.84
CA THR A 98 16.26 0.25 -15.51
C THR A 98 16.26 1.37 -14.48
N CYS A 99 17.26 2.27 -14.50
CA CYS A 99 17.26 3.48 -13.69
C CYS A 99 16.07 4.39 -14.02
N GLY A 100 15.76 4.58 -15.32
CA GLY A 100 14.60 5.35 -15.76
C GLY A 100 13.28 4.74 -15.28
N PHE A 101 13.14 3.42 -15.37
CA PHE A 101 11.99 2.69 -14.83
C PHE A 101 11.85 2.88 -13.32
N GLU A 102 12.95 2.79 -12.55
CA GLU A 102 12.93 2.97 -11.10
C GLU A 102 12.45 4.36 -10.70
N VAL A 103 12.97 5.40 -11.35
CA VAL A 103 12.54 6.80 -11.11
C VAL A 103 11.06 6.98 -11.43
N PHE A 104 10.61 6.46 -12.57
CA PHE A 104 9.20 6.51 -12.96
C PHE A 104 8.31 5.77 -11.97
N PHE A 105 8.70 4.57 -11.55
CA PHE A 105 7.97 3.76 -10.59
C PHE A 105 7.83 4.47 -9.23
N LEU A 106 8.93 5.02 -8.70
CA LEU A 106 8.93 5.77 -7.44
C LEU A 106 8.10 7.05 -7.54
N TYR A 107 8.16 7.76 -8.66
CA TYR A 107 7.35 8.96 -8.89
C TYR A 107 5.85 8.64 -8.89
N ASN A 108 5.43 7.59 -9.61
CA ASN A 108 4.03 7.16 -9.63
C ASN A 108 3.54 6.74 -8.24
N TYR A 109 4.36 5.99 -7.50
CA TYR A 109 4.03 5.63 -6.12
C TYR A 109 3.83 6.87 -5.24
N ARG A 110 4.75 7.85 -5.31
CA ARG A 110 4.63 9.11 -4.56
C ARG A 110 3.37 9.90 -4.94
N MET A 111 3.07 10.00 -6.23
CA MET A 111 1.87 10.70 -6.70
C MET A 111 0.59 9.99 -6.26
N TYR A 112 0.57 8.65 -6.32
CA TYR A 112 -0.54 7.84 -5.79
C TYR A 112 -0.75 8.09 -4.30
N MET A 113 0.32 8.03 -3.49
CA MET A 113 0.24 8.26 -2.05
C MET A 113 -0.22 9.67 -1.72
N LYS A 114 0.29 10.69 -2.45
CA LYS A 114 -0.15 12.08 -2.30
C LYS A 114 -1.64 12.24 -2.61
N GLY A 115 -2.12 11.61 -3.67
CA GLY A 115 -3.55 11.56 -4.01
C GLY A 115 -4.37 10.90 -2.90
N LYS A 116 -3.93 9.73 -2.43
CA LYS A 116 -4.62 8.97 -1.36
C LYS A 116 -4.75 9.78 -0.08
N ILE A 117 -3.68 10.45 0.35
CA ILE A 117 -3.65 11.32 1.54
C ILE A 117 -4.53 12.56 1.34
N SER A 118 -4.47 13.21 0.17
CA SER A 118 -5.27 14.42 -0.11
C SER A 118 -6.78 14.20 -0.04
N CYS A 119 -7.22 12.97 -0.37
CA CYS A 119 -8.63 12.58 -0.34
C CYS A 119 -9.02 11.86 0.96
N TYR A 120 -8.13 11.78 1.96
CA TYR A 120 -8.33 10.99 3.17
C TYR A 120 -9.63 11.36 3.91
N ASN A 121 -9.79 12.64 4.24
CA ASN A 121 -10.97 13.12 4.97
C ASN A 121 -12.27 12.84 4.21
N LYS A 122 -12.29 13.10 2.89
CA LYS A 122 -13.44 12.82 2.03
C LYS A 122 -13.77 11.33 1.93
N ARG A 123 -12.78 10.45 2.06
CA ARG A 123 -12.99 8.98 2.05
C ARG A 123 -13.51 8.52 3.41
N ARG A 124 -12.94 9.03 4.49
CA ARG A 124 -13.39 8.77 5.87
C ARG A 124 -14.84 9.20 6.07
N GLU A 125 -15.20 10.40 5.61
CA GLU A 125 -16.58 10.90 5.66
C GLU A 125 -17.55 10.03 4.86
N ARG A 126 -17.19 9.64 3.63
CA ARG A 126 -18.01 8.73 2.83
C ARG A 126 -18.19 7.37 3.48
N PHE A 127 -17.14 6.83 4.09
CA PHE A 127 -17.21 5.57 4.84
C PHE A 127 -18.20 5.68 6.01
N ILE A 128 -18.09 6.74 6.82
CA ILE A 128 -19.01 7.00 7.93
C ILE A 128 -20.45 7.16 7.42
N MET A 129 -20.69 7.94 6.36
CA MET A 129 -22.03 8.15 5.81
C MET A 129 -22.65 6.87 5.24
N ASN A 130 -21.86 5.99 4.62
CA ASN A 130 -22.38 4.72 4.13
C ASN A 130 -22.81 3.82 5.28
N ILE A 131 -21.98 3.71 6.32
CA ILE A 131 -22.33 2.92 7.50
C ILE A 131 -23.51 3.55 8.24
N GLN A 132 -23.66 4.88 8.24
CA GLN A 132 -24.84 5.54 8.79
C GLN A 132 -26.13 5.08 8.11
N ARG A 133 -26.15 5.06 6.78
CA ARG A 133 -27.32 4.57 6.03
C ARG A 133 -27.61 3.11 6.33
N ASP A 134 -26.56 2.28 6.42
CA ASP A 134 -26.71 0.87 6.78
C ASP A 134 -27.27 0.71 8.20
N PHE A 135 -26.83 1.54 9.14
CA PHE A 135 -27.31 1.58 10.51
C PHE A 135 -28.78 2.01 10.60
N GLU A 136 -29.15 3.10 9.93
CA GLU A 136 -30.53 3.58 9.84
C GLU A 136 -31.45 2.49 9.25
N HIS A 137 -31.03 1.82 8.17
CA HIS A 137 -31.79 0.71 7.59
C HIS A 137 -31.98 -0.47 8.55
N MET A 138 -30.94 -0.84 9.31
CA MET A 138 -31.03 -1.92 10.31
C MET A 138 -31.95 -1.58 11.48
N THR A 139 -31.91 -0.34 11.98
CA THR A 139 -32.79 0.09 13.08
C THR A 139 -34.26 0.16 12.67
N VAL A 140 -34.56 0.62 11.45
CA VAL A 140 -35.93 0.64 10.90
C VAL A 140 -36.48 -0.78 10.72
N SER A 141 -35.66 -1.73 10.27
CA SER A 141 -36.11 -3.13 10.12
C SER A 141 -36.27 -3.88 11.44
N MET A 142 -35.71 -3.38 12.55
CA MET A 142 -35.87 -3.97 13.89
C MET A 142 -37.06 -3.39 14.66
N ALA A 143 -37.58 -2.24 14.22
CA ALA A 143 -38.73 -1.56 14.81
C ALA A 143 -40.08 -1.89 14.13
N ALA A 144 -40.04 -2.58 12.98
CA ALA A 144 -41.19 -3.12 12.24
C ALA A 144 -41.42 -4.60 12.58
#